data_AF-A0A4R4U2Z6-F1
#
_entry.id   AF-A0A4R4U2Z6-F1
#
_cell.length_a   1.000
_cell.length_b   1.000
_cell.length_c   1.000
_cell.angle_alpha   90.00
_cell.angle_beta   90.00
_cell.angle_gamma   90.00
#
_symmetry.space_group_name_H-M   'P 1'
#
loop_
_entity.id
_entity.type
_entity.pdbx_description
1 polymer ?
#
loop_
_entity_poly.entity_id
_entity_poly.type
_entity_poly.pdbx_seq_one_letter_code
_entity_poly.pdbx_strand_id
1 'polypeptide(L)'
;MTTTPEATMTRGPRVRPAARTSAGRTGTARWFDICSYAALTPERGACAMVDGTQVAIFRAFDGSLYALSNLDPFSGAYVLSRGILGTRDGVPTVASPMYKQVFDLRTGACLDDPRVALPAFPVRRAGDRVEVALPDEHRQ
;
A
#
# COMPACT_ATOMS: atom_id res chain seq x y z
N MET A 1 -20.62 -70.93 -7.39
CA MET A 1 -19.47 -70.13 -6.93
C MET A 1 -19.27 -69.01 -7.94
N THR A 2 -19.24 -67.75 -7.47
CA THR A 2 -18.60 -66.58 -8.14
C THR A 2 -19.46 -65.99 -9.29
N THR A 3 -19.93 -64.73 -9.36
CA THR A 3 -19.48 -63.42 -8.83
C THR A 3 -20.62 -62.38 -8.82
N THR A 4 -20.50 -61.42 -7.91
CA THR A 4 -21.25 -60.16 -7.64
C THR A 4 -21.06 -59.06 -8.74
N PRO A 5 -21.52 -57.79 -8.61
CA PRO A 5 -22.49 -57.17 -9.52
C PRO A 5 -21.98 -55.93 -10.30
N GLU A 6 -22.92 -55.37 -11.07
CA GLU A 6 -22.98 -54.14 -11.85
C GLU A 6 -22.24 -52.91 -11.27
N ALA A 7 -21.36 -52.31 -12.09
CA ALA A 7 -20.61 -51.11 -11.78
C ALA A 7 -21.44 -49.84 -12.05
N THR A 8 -21.91 -49.20 -10.97
CA THR A 8 -22.48 -47.85 -10.98
C THR A 8 -21.38 -46.82 -11.29
N MET A 9 -21.44 -46.20 -12.47
CA MET A 9 -20.59 -45.05 -12.81
C MET A 9 -21.15 -43.77 -12.18
N THR A 10 -20.58 -43.38 -11.04
CA THR A 10 -20.84 -42.09 -10.38
C THR A 10 -20.15 -40.96 -11.17
N ARG A 11 -20.95 -39.97 -11.60
CA ARG A 11 -20.49 -38.80 -12.35
C ARG A 11 -19.95 -37.75 -11.36
N GLY A 12 -18.62 -37.68 -11.22
CA GLY A 12 -17.93 -36.70 -10.37
C GLY A 12 -18.08 -35.24 -10.86
N PRO A 13 -17.89 -34.24 -9.98
CA PRO A 13 -18.17 -32.85 -10.30
C PRO A 13 -17.13 -32.27 -11.26
N ARG A 14 -17.60 -31.53 -12.27
CA ARG A 14 -16.76 -30.77 -13.21
C ARG A 14 -16.07 -29.63 -12.45
N VAL A 15 -14.78 -29.79 -12.17
CA VAL A 15 -13.93 -28.71 -11.66
C VAL A 15 -13.78 -27.65 -12.77
N ARG A 16 -14.20 -26.41 -12.48
CA ARG A 16 -13.96 -25.25 -13.36
C ARG A 16 -12.46 -24.95 -13.35
N PRO A 17 -11.81 -24.68 -14.50
CA PRO A 17 -10.42 -24.26 -14.48
C PRO A 17 -10.30 -22.94 -13.70
N ALA A 18 -9.32 -22.90 -12.80
CA ALA A 18 -8.98 -21.74 -12.01
C ALA A 18 -8.72 -20.52 -12.92
N ALA A 19 -9.22 -19.37 -12.50
CA ALA A 19 -9.00 -18.10 -13.16
C ALA A 19 -7.50 -17.89 -13.39
N ARG A 20 -7.11 -17.66 -14.65
CA ARG A 20 -5.77 -17.20 -15.00
C ARG A 20 -5.50 -15.91 -14.21
N THR A 21 -4.60 -15.98 -13.24
CA THR A 21 -3.98 -14.80 -12.64
C THR A 21 -3.37 -13.99 -13.77
N SER A 22 -3.93 -12.81 -14.05
CA SER A 22 -3.32 -11.84 -14.94
C SER A 22 -2.00 -11.41 -14.31
N ALA A 23 -0.88 -11.88 -14.84
CA ALA A 23 0.43 -11.32 -14.58
C ALA A 23 0.31 -9.79 -14.77
N GLY A 24 0.48 -9.06 -13.67
CA GLY A 24 0.34 -7.61 -13.65
C GLY A 24 1.28 -7.00 -14.68
N ARG A 25 0.74 -6.04 -15.46
CA ARG A 25 1.56 -5.17 -16.31
C ARG A 25 2.68 -4.60 -15.45
N THR A 26 3.93 -4.97 -15.73
CA THR A 26 5.10 -4.30 -15.18
C THR A 26 5.18 -2.92 -15.82
N GLY A 27 4.31 -2.01 -15.38
CA GLY A 27 4.51 -0.59 -15.64
C GLY A 27 5.86 -0.23 -15.05
N THR A 28 6.69 0.43 -15.83
CA THR A 28 7.89 1.06 -15.29
C THR A 28 7.45 2.00 -14.16
N ALA A 29 8.10 1.95 -13.01
CA ALA A 29 7.79 2.91 -11.96
C ALA A 29 8.73 4.10 -12.18
N ARG A 30 8.18 5.30 -12.41
CA ARG A 30 8.99 6.50 -12.56
C ARG A 30 9.34 7.04 -11.19
N TRP A 31 10.64 7.17 -10.91
CA TRP A 31 11.16 7.75 -9.68
C TRP A 31 11.24 9.27 -9.80
N PHE A 32 10.82 9.96 -8.74
CA PHE A 32 10.84 11.41 -8.63
C PHE A 32 11.64 11.80 -7.38
N ASP A 33 12.63 12.67 -7.55
CA ASP A 33 13.34 13.28 -6.44
C ASP A 33 12.44 14.30 -5.74
N ILE A 34 12.31 14.18 -4.41
CA ILE A 34 11.39 14.98 -3.60
C ILE A 34 12.14 16.01 -2.76
N CYS A 35 13.09 15.54 -1.95
CA CYS A 35 13.79 16.38 -0.98
C CYS A 35 15.06 15.68 -0.49
N SER A 36 15.87 16.41 0.29
CA SER A 36 16.97 15.77 1.02
C SER A 36 16.44 14.97 2.20
N TYR A 37 17.10 13.86 2.53
CA TYR A 37 16.77 13.02 3.68
C TYR A 37 16.81 13.80 5.00
N ALA A 38 17.69 14.79 5.10
CA ALA A 38 17.82 15.66 6.27
C ALA A 38 16.63 16.62 6.44
N ALA A 39 15.90 16.95 5.36
CA ALA A 39 14.69 17.77 5.44
C ALA A 39 13.51 17.02 6.09
N LEU A 40 13.52 15.68 6.05
CA LEU A 40 12.55 14.85 6.75
C LEU A 40 12.91 14.74 8.23
N THR A 41 12.12 15.43 9.06
CA THR A 41 12.19 15.27 10.51
C THR A 41 11.67 13.88 10.90
N PRO A 42 12.43 13.07 11.66
CA PRO A 42 11.94 11.78 12.15
C PRO A 42 10.59 11.92 12.87
N GLU A 43 9.74 10.91 12.72
CA GLU A 43 8.39 10.83 13.33
C GLU A 43 7.41 11.94 12.90
N ARG A 44 7.76 12.72 11.87
CA ARG A 44 6.90 13.78 11.33
C ARG A 44 6.70 13.57 9.84
N GLY A 45 5.44 13.55 9.43
CA GLY A 45 5.09 13.47 8.01
C GLY A 45 5.37 14.77 7.27
N ALA A 46 5.73 14.63 5.99
CA ALA A 46 5.84 15.70 5.02
C ALA A 46 4.92 15.41 3.83
N CYS A 47 4.36 16.44 3.21
CA CYS A 47 3.59 16.30 1.98
C CYS A 47 4.45 16.70 0.78
N ALA A 48 4.43 15.88 -0.26
CA ALA A 48 5.04 16.17 -1.55
C ALA A 48 3.98 16.12 -2.66
N MET A 49 4.12 17.01 -3.65
CA MET A 49 3.34 16.95 -4.88
C MET A 49 4.20 16.27 -5.95
N VAL A 50 3.76 15.11 -6.43
CA VAL A 50 4.49 14.29 -7.40
C VAL A 50 3.57 14.04 -8.58
N ASP A 51 3.87 14.64 -9.74
CA ASP A 51 3.07 14.51 -10.97
C ASP A 51 1.55 14.74 -10.79
N GLY A 52 1.17 15.68 -9.91
CA GLY A 52 -0.23 15.98 -9.58
C GLY A 52 -0.84 15.12 -8.47
N THR A 53 -0.10 14.13 -7.96
CA THR A 53 -0.50 13.28 -6.83
C THR A 53 0.14 13.78 -5.54
N GLN A 54 -0.66 13.97 -4.49
CA GLN A 54 -0.16 14.32 -3.16
C GLN A 54 0.23 13.07 -2.38
N VAL A 55 1.51 12.98 -2.03
CA VAL A 55 2.10 11.86 -1.29
C VAL A 55 2.52 12.32 0.10
N ALA A 56 2.06 11.63 1.12
CA ALA A 56 2.53 11.76 2.49
C ALA A 56 3.76 10.87 2.70
N ILE A 57 4.89 11.49 3.03
CA ILE A 57 6.17 10.83 3.24
C ILE A 57 6.51 10.89 4.72
N PHE A 58 6.94 9.76 5.27
CA PHE A 58 7.31 9.62 6.66
C PHE A 58 8.72 9.08 6.78
N ARG A 59 9.48 9.64 7.70
CA ARG A 59 10.73 9.07 8.17
C ARG A 59 10.49 8.56 9.59
N ALA A 60 10.54 7.25 9.78
CA ALA A 60 10.41 6.65 11.11
C ALA A 60 11.68 6.88 11.94
N PHE A 61 11.59 6.62 13.24
CA PHE A 61 12.67 6.82 14.20
C PHE A 61 13.92 5.98 13.88
N ASP A 62 13.74 4.76 13.38
CA ASP A 62 14.80 3.88 12.90
C ASP A 62 15.46 4.35 11.59
N GLY A 63 14.93 5.43 11.00
CA GLY A 63 15.38 6.01 9.74
C GLY A 63 14.72 5.43 8.49
N SER A 64 13.83 4.44 8.63
CA SER A 64 13.04 3.87 7.55
C SER A 64 12.15 4.92 6.91
N LEU A 65 11.93 4.80 5.59
CA LEU A 65 11.08 5.71 4.82
C LEU A 65 9.80 5.00 4.41
N TYR A 66 8.68 5.71 4.50
CA TYR A 66 7.37 5.24 4.07
C TYR A 66 6.66 6.33 3.28
N ALA A 67 5.87 5.94 2.28
CA ALA A 67 5.11 6.87 1.45
C ALA A 67 3.71 6.32 1.17
N LEU A 68 2.69 7.12 1.51
CA LEU A 68 1.28 6.80 1.32
C LEU A 68 0.56 7.98 0.64
N SER A 69 -0.65 7.76 0.12
CA SER A 69 -1.51 8.87 -0.34
C SER A 69 -1.77 9.87 0.78
N ASN A 70 -1.65 11.17 0.50
CA ASN A 70 -2.00 12.19 1.47
C ASN A 70 -3.52 12.34 1.65
N LEU A 71 -4.32 11.80 0.73
CA LEU A 71 -5.79 11.83 0.79
C LEU A 71 -6.32 10.77 1.77
N ASP A 72 -6.97 11.23 2.83
CA ASP A 72 -7.70 10.37 3.76
C ASP A 72 -9.02 9.88 3.09
N PRO A 73 -9.24 8.57 2.95
CA PRO A 73 -10.41 8.00 2.28
C PRO A 73 -11.71 8.17 3.08
N PHE A 74 -11.63 8.38 4.40
CA PHE A 74 -12.81 8.56 5.24
C PHE A 74 -13.28 10.02 5.24
N SER A 75 -12.34 10.97 5.30
CA SER A 75 -12.68 12.40 5.34
C SER A 75 -12.67 13.08 3.98
N GLY A 76 -12.05 12.48 2.96
CA GLY A 76 -11.83 13.09 1.65
C GLY A 76 -10.85 14.27 1.68
N ALA A 77 -10.02 14.38 2.72
CA ALA A 77 -9.14 15.53 2.94
C ALA A 77 -7.67 15.14 2.82
N TYR A 78 -6.85 16.05 2.29
CA TYR A 78 -5.40 15.86 2.12
C TYR A 78 -4.63 16.15 3.40
N VAL A 79 -4.70 15.23 4.36
CA VAL A 79 -4.27 15.49 5.74
C VAL A 79 -3.39 14.41 6.35
N LEU A 80 -3.16 13.28 5.66
CA LEU A 80 -2.48 12.14 6.27
C LEU A 80 -1.04 12.46 6.69
N SER A 81 -0.33 13.32 5.97
CA SER A 81 1.01 13.81 6.33
C SER A 81 1.07 14.49 7.71
N ARG A 82 -0.06 14.89 8.28
CA ARG A 82 -0.16 15.45 9.65
C ARG A 82 -0.50 14.39 10.70
N GLY A 83 -0.62 13.13 10.30
CA GLY A 83 -0.91 12.01 11.17
C GLY A 83 0.20 11.75 12.19
N ILE A 84 -0.17 11.06 13.26
CA ILE A 84 0.76 10.69 14.33
C ILE A 84 1.26 9.27 14.03
N LEU A 85 2.59 9.11 14.03
CA LEU A 85 3.19 7.78 13.90
C LEU A 85 3.08 6.99 15.19
N GLY A 86 3.05 5.67 15.05
CA GLY A 86 2.97 4.77 16.19
C GLY A 86 3.31 3.34 15.79
N THR A 87 3.02 2.42 16.70
CA THR A 87 3.19 0.99 16.46
C THR A 87 2.01 0.24 17.05
N ARG A 88 1.49 -0.74 16.30
CA ARG A 88 0.44 -1.65 16.75
C ARG A 88 0.87 -3.07 16.43
N ASP A 89 1.02 -3.90 17.44
CA ASP A 89 1.46 -5.30 17.29
C ASP A 89 2.76 -5.46 16.47
N GLY A 90 3.70 -4.52 16.64
CA GLY A 90 4.97 -4.48 15.89
C GLY A 90 4.88 -3.92 14.47
N VAL A 91 3.70 -3.50 14.01
CA VAL A 91 3.49 -2.85 12.71
C VAL A 91 3.68 -1.34 12.86
N PRO A 92 4.51 -0.67 12.03
CA PRO A 92 4.60 0.79 12.03
C PRO A 92 3.33 1.38 11.43
N THR A 93 2.74 2.35 12.11
CA THR A 93 1.42 2.89 11.74
C THR A 93 1.38 4.40 11.70
N VAL A 94 0.42 4.96 10.97
CA VAL A 94 0.03 6.37 11.06
C VAL A 94 -1.46 6.47 11.38
N ALA A 95 -1.81 7.28 12.38
CA ALA A 95 -3.20 7.60 12.71
C ALA A 95 -3.64 8.88 11.97
N SER A 96 -4.76 8.82 11.24
CA SER A 96 -5.31 10.01 10.59
C SER A 96 -5.67 11.10 11.61
N PRO A 97 -5.35 12.38 11.36
CA PRO A 97 -5.71 13.47 12.26
C PRO A 97 -7.21 13.61 12.50
N MET A 98 -8.04 13.29 11.49
CA MET A 98 -9.47 13.61 11.49
C MET A 98 -10.26 12.64 12.38
N TYR A 99 -10.28 11.37 12.00
CA TYR A 99 -11.12 10.36 12.64
C TYR A 99 -10.31 9.22 13.28
N LYS A 100 -8.98 9.39 13.38
CA LYS A 100 -8.06 8.51 14.14
C LYS A 100 -7.96 7.07 13.61
N GLN A 101 -8.42 6.79 12.39
CA GLN A 101 -8.15 5.49 11.77
C GLN A 101 -6.65 5.27 11.64
N VAL A 102 -6.23 4.06 11.95
CA VAL A 102 -4.83 3.65 11.97
C VAL A 102 -4.52 2.89 10.69
N PHE A 103 -3.50 3.33 9.97
CA PHE A 103 -3.04 2.70 8.73
C PHE A 103 -1.64 2.13 8.90
N ASP A 104 -1.38 0.94 8.35
CA ASP A 104 -0.05 0.35 8.24
C ASP A 104 0.80 1.17 7.25
N LEU A 105 1.93 1.71 7.71
CA LEU A 105 2.83 2.53 6.89
C LEU A 105 3.46 1.78 5.71
N ARG A 106 3.57 0.45 5.80
CA ARG A 106 4.24 -0.38 4.80
C ARG A 106 3.32 -0.71 3.63
N THR A 107 2.03 -0.87 3.90
CA THR A 107 1.06 -1.37 2.93
C THR A 107 -0.08 -0.39 2.64
N GLY A 108 -0.31 0.59 3.51
CA GLY A 108 -1.45 1.48 3.47
C GLY A 108 -2.75 0.88 4.00
N ALA A 109 -2.77 -0.39 4.42
CA ALA A 109 -3.97 -1.06 4.91
C ALA A 109 -4.50 -0.39 6.19
N CYS A 110 -5.80 -0.12 6.25
CA CYS A 110 -6.45 0.34 7.47
C CYS A 110 -6.58 -0.84 8.44
N LEU A 111 -6.05 -0.67 9.66
CA LEU A 111 -6.10 -1.69 10.71
C LEU A 111 -7.45 -1.72 11.45
N ASP A 112 -8.30 -0.72 11.23
CA ASP A 112 -9.61 -0.60 11.85
C ASP A 112 -10.75 -1.03 10.91
N ASP A 113 -10.55 -0.90 9.59
CA ASP A 113 -11.47 -1.41 8.58
C ASP A 113 -10.68 -2.09 7.44
N PRO A 114 -10.63 -3.43 7.37
CA PRO A 114 -9.81 -4.15 6.39
C PRO A 114 -10.27 -3.98 4.94
N ARG A 115 -11.43 -3.34 4.71
CA ARG A 115 -11.95 -3.02 3.37
C ARG A 115 -11.35 -1.74 2.80
N VAL A 116 -10.63 -0.96 3.62
CA VAL A 116 -10.06 0.33 3.25
C VAL A 116 -8.54 0.25 3.28
N ALA A 117 -7.91 0.77 2.24
CA ALA A 117 -6.47 0.95 2.18
C ALA A 117 -6.12 2.24 1.45
N LEU A 118 -5.05 2.87 1.89
CA LEU A 118 -4.40 3.97 1.18
C LEU A 118 -3.49 3.40 0.08
N PRO A 119 -3.39 4.08 -1.08
CA PRO A 119 -2.29 3.83 -2.00
C PRO A 119 -0.95 3.98 -1.29
N ALA A 120 -0.12 2.94 -1.36
CA ALA A 120 1.27 2.96 -0.90
C ALA A 120 2.19 3.12 -2.10
N PHE A 121 3.20 3.98 -1.96
CA PHE A 121 4.15 4.29 -3.02
C PHE A 121 5.54 3.79 -2.64
N PRO A 122 6.29 3.16 -3.57
CA PRO A 122 7.69 2.87 -3.34
C PRO A 122 8.46 4.15 -3.01
N VAL A 123 9.20 4.14 -1.92
CA VAL A 123 10.08 5.24 -1.50
C VAL A 123 11.45 4.68 -1.20
N ARG A 124 12.49 5.43 -1.58
CA ARG A 124 13.87 5.06 -1.28
C ARG A 124 14.72 6.27 -0.98
N ARG A 125 15.86 6.00 -0.37
CA ARG A 125 16.95 6.97 -0.24
C ARG A 125 17.99 6.70 -1.33
N ALA A 126 18.29 7.71 -2.13
CA ALA A 126 19.35 7.69 -3.14
C ALA A 126 20.44 8.70 -2.71
N GLY A 127 21.44 8.21 -1.98
CA GLY A 127 22.46 9.08 -1.38
C GLY A 127 21.88 9.96 -0.28
N ASP A 128 21.88 11.28 -0.48
CA ASP A 128 21.26 12.25 0.42
C ASP A 128 19.83 12.63 0.00
N ARG A 129 19.35 12.11 -1.13
CA ARG A 129 18.02 12.39 -1.69
C ARG A 129 17.00 11.34 -1.32
N VAL A 130 15.74 11.75 -1.24
CA VAL A 130 14.58 10.88 -1.08
C VAL A 130 13.79 10.90 -2.38
N GLU A 131 13.56 9.71 -2.92
CA GLU A 131 12.83 9.51 -4.16
C GLU A 131 11.56 8.69 -3.91
N VAL A 132 10.48 9.06 -4.57
CA VAL A 132 9.21 8.32 -4.57
C VAL A 132 8.91 7.86 -5.98
N ALA A 133 8.45 6.63 -6.13
CA ALA A 133 7.99 6.09 -7.40
C ALA A 133 6.46 6.19 -7.50
N LEU A 134 5.97 6.71 -8.61
CA LEU A 134 4.55 6.60 -8.95
C LEU A 134 4.37 5.46 -9.98
N PRO A 135 3.25 4.72 -9.92
CA PRO A 135 2.90 3.82 -11.00
C PRO A 135 2.71 4.63 -12.28
N ASP A 136 3.25 4.15 -13.42
CA ASP A 136 3.01 4.76 -14.72
C ASP A 136 1.52 4.62 -15.11
N GLU A 137 0.72 5.58 -14.68
CA GLU A 137 -0.63 5.79 -15.17
C GLU A 137 -0.54 6.41 -16.56
N HIS A 138 -0.60 5.54 -17.58
CA HIS A 138 -0.76 5.94 -18.97
C HIS A 138 -2.01 6.82 -19.08
N ARG A 139 -1.81 8.14 -19.09
CA ARG A 139 -2.81 9.12 -19.46
C ARG A 139 -3.19 8.86 -20.92
N GLN A 140 -4.24 8.08 -21.13
CA GLN A 140 -4.96 7.98 -22.40
C GLN A 140 -5.91 9.17 -22.51
#